data_AF-A0AAD8I5I3-F1
#
_entry.id   AF-A0AAD8I5I3-F1
#
_cell.length_a   1.000
_cell.length_b   1.000
_cell.length_c   1.000
_cell.angle_alpha   90.00
_cell.angle_beta   90.00
_cell.angle_gamma   90.00
#
_symmetry.space_group_name_H-M   'P 1'
#
loop_
_entity.id
_entity.type
_entity.pdbx_description
1 polymer ?
#
loop_
_entity_poly.entity_id
_entity_poly.type
_entity_poly.pdbx_seq_one_letter_code
_entity_poly.pdbx_strand_id
1 'polypeptide(L)'
;MVNPNVQTQERLSRLEGLVGAVSDSDQVSLTEKCSGLGEDLTHVRGLLESHLCQTDDDYDQVVVKIDRLADEYRSHVERTESQMNKLVEDIAILRRAVAGTSLGGTDGHSKLKIPEPKPFVGSRSAKELENFMWDMEQYFKAAHIKGDEQVTITSRLWDDQEVRQNSSQ
;
A
#
# COMPACT_ATOMS: atom_id res chain seq x y z
N MET A 1 -46.51 68.71 -44.10
CA MET A 1 -45.32 67.94 -43.67
C MET A 1 -44.94 68.44 -42.28
N VAL A 2 -45.15 67.65 -41.23
CA VAL A 2 -44.82 68.07 -39.85
C VAL A 2 -43.29 68.11 -39.73
N ASN A 3 -42.75 69.22 -39.23
CA ASN A 3 -41.31 69.44 -39.13
C ASN A 3 -40.74 68.48 -38.06
N PRO A 4 -39.86 67.52 -38.43
CA PRO A 4 -39.39 66.50 -37.50
C PRO A 4 -38.73 67.08 -36.24
N ASN A 5 -38.12 68.25 -36.37
CA ASN A 5 -37.40 68.92 -35.29
C ASN A 5 -38.33 69.43 -34.17
N VAL A 6 -39.53 69.91 -34.55
CA VAL A 6 -40.54 70.38 -33.59
C VAL A 6 -41.08 69.20 -32.79
N GLN A 7 -41.29 68.05 -33.45
CA GLN A 7 -41.77 66.85 -32.79
C GLN A 7 -40.70 66.24 -31.86
N THR A 8 -39.42 66.32 -32.20
CA THR A 8 -38.34 65.91 -31.29
C THR A 8 -38.21 66.83 -30.09
N GLN A 9 -38.37 68.15 -30.27
CA GLN A 9 -38.35 69.11 -29.15
C GLN A 9 -39.55 68.92 -28.22
N GLU A 10 -40.74 68.71 -28.75
CA GLU A 10 -41.92 68.44 -27.93
C GLU A 10 -41.77 67.14 -27.14
N ARG A 11 -41.21 66.10 -27.77
CA ARG A 11 -40.90 64.83 -27.08
C ARG A 11 -39.83 65.02 -26.00
N LEU A 12 -38.81 65.84 -26.24
CA LEU A 12 -37.79 66.20 -25.24
C LEU A 12 -38.39 66.95 -24.06
N SER A 13 -39.15 68.01 -24.30
CA SER A 13 -39.78 68.79 -23.22
C SER A 13 -40.80 67.97 -22.43
N ARG A 14 -41.53 67.05 -23.07
CA ARG A 14 -42.41 66.10 -22.36
C ARG A 14 -41.63 65.12 -21.49
N LEU A 15 -40.47 64.65 -21.96
CA LEU A 15 -39.59 63.79 -21.18
C LEU A 15 -38.98 64.55 -19.99
N GLU A 16 -38.50 65.77 -20.20
CA GLU A 16 -37.98 66.65 -19.14
C GLU A 16 -39.03 66.95 -18.05
N GLY A 17 -40.28 67.15 -18.43
CA GLY A 17 -41.38 67.36 -17.48
C GLY A 17 -41.79 66.11 -16.70
N LEU A 18 -41.63 64.92 -17.27
CA LEU A 18 -41.94 63.64 -16.61
C LEU A 18 -40.81 63.16 -15.69
N VAL A 19 -39.57 63.42 -16.09
CA VAL A 19 -38.35 63.03 -15.35
C VAL A 19 -37.98 64.06 -14.28
N GLY A 20 -38.41 65.32 -14.45
CA GLY A 20 -37.98 66.44 -13.61
C GLY A 20 -36.54 66.87 -13.94
N ALA A 21 -36.19 68.12 -13.64
CA ALA A 21 -34.81 68.56 -13.72
C ALA A 21 -33.99 67.77 -12.69
N VAL A 22 -33.08 66.92 -13.15
CA VAL A 22 -32.11 66.26 -12.27
C VAL A 22 -31.34 67.38 -11.56
N SER A 23 -31.45 67.43 -10.23
CA SER A 23 -30.74 68.44 -9.45
C SER A 23 -29.25 68.10 -9.44
N ASP A 24 -28.37 69.11 -9.39
CA ASP A 24 -26.91 68.90 -9.27
C ASP A 24 -26.56 67.97 -8.09
N SER A 25 -27.36 68.02 -7.01
CA SER A 25 -27.24 67.11 -5.86
C SER A 25 -27.39 65.62 -6.21
N ASP A 26 -28.29 65.28 -7.13
CA ASP A 26 -28.53 63.89 -7.53
C ASP A 26 -27.39 63.38 -8.43
N GLN A 27 -26.86 64.22 -9.31
CA GLN A 27 -25.68 63.88 -10.12
C GLN A 27 -24.44 63.68 -9.25
N VAL A 28 -24.22 64.55 -8.25
CA VAL A 28 -23.11 64.41 -7.30
C VAL A 28 -23.26 63.12 -6.49
N SER A 29 -24.45 62.82 -5.97
CA SER A 29 -24.71 61.58 -5.22
C SER A 29 -24.49 60.31 -6.06
N LEU A 30 -24.89 60.33 -7.33
CA LEU A 30 -24.72 59.19 -8.23
C LEU A 30 -23.25 59.02 -8.62
N THR A 31 -22.52 60.11 -8.78
CA THR A 31 -21.07 60.12 -9.04
C THR A 31 -20.30 59.54 -7.86
N GLU A 32 -20.61 59.93 -6.62
CA GLU A 32 -20.00 59.36 -5.41
C GLU A 32 -20.25 57.85 -5.30
N LYS A 33 -21.47 57.39 -5.58
CA LYS A 33 -21.80 55.95 -5.58
C LYS A 33 -21.05 55.18 -6.66
N CYS A 34 -20.93 55.74 -7.87
CA CYS A 34 -20.16 55.12 -8.96
C CYS A 34 -18.66 55.06 -8.63
N SER A 35 -18.11 56.09 -7.99
CA SER A 35 -16.72 56.09 -7.51
C SER A 35 -16.51 55.03 -6.43
N GLY A 36 -17.40 54.97 -5.41
CA GLY A 36 -17.33 53.95 -4.37
C GLY A 36 -17.44 52.52 -4.92
N LEU A 37 -18.35 52.29 -5.87
CA LEU A 37 -18.44 51.00 -6.57
C LEU A 37 -17.17 50.70 -7.39
N GLY A 38 -16.55 51.71 -8.00
CA GLY A 38 -15.27 51.57 -8.69
C GLY A 38 -14.14 51.14 -7.74
N GLU A 39 -14.08 51.76 -6.56
CA GLU A 39 -13.14 51.40 -5.50
C GLU A 39 -13.37 49.96 -5.02
N ASP A 40 -14.63 49.60 -4.72
CA ASP A 40 -15.00 48.23 -4.33
C ASP A 40 -14.61 47.21 -5.39
N LEU A 41 -14.87 47.49 -6.68
CA LEU A 41 -14.47 46.62 -7.79
C LEU A 41 -12.95 46.46 -7.89
N THR A 42 -12.19 47.54 -7.69
CA THR A 42 -10.73 47.47 -7.68
C THR A 42 -10.20 46.67 -6.49
N HIS A 43 -10.85 46.79 -5.33
CA HIS A 43 -10.50 46.04 -4.14
C HIS A 43 -10.78 44.54 -4.31
N VAL A 44 -11.98 44.18 -4.81
CA VAL A 44 -12.36 42.78 -5.08
C VAL A 44 -11.44 42.16 -6.13
N ARG A 45 -11.07 42.92 -7.18
CA ARG A 45 -10.07 42.46 -8.17
C ARG A 45 -8.73 42.14 -7.50
N GLY A 46 -8.23 43.01 -6.63
CA GLY A 46 -6.98 42.77 -5.90
C GLY A 46 -7.05 41.53 -4.99
N LEU A 47 -8.18 41.30 -4.32
CA LEU A 47 -8.39 40.09 -3.52
C LEU A 47 -8.38 38.82 -4.39
N LEU A 48 -9.03 38.86 -5.56
CA LEU A 48 -9.05 37.74 -6.51
C LEU A 48 -7.65 37.43 -7.06
N GLU A 49 -6.90 38.47 -7.47
CA GLU A 49 -5.52 38.32 -7.95
C GLU A 49 -4.62 37.74 -6.86
N SER A 50 -4.73 38.23 -5.63
CA SER A 50 -3.97 37.69 -4.49
C SER A 50 -4.30 36.22 -4.22
N HIS A 51 -5.59 35.86 -4.27
CA HIS A 51 -6.01 34.47 -4.02
C HIS A 51 -5.56 33.54 -5.15
N LEU A 52 -5.57 34.00 -6.40
CA LEU A 52 -5.06 33.25 -7.54
C LEU A 52 -3.56 32.99 -7.40
N CYS A 53 -2.75 34.01 -7.09
CA CYS A 53 -1.32 33.83 -6.85
C CYS A 53 -1.05 32.88 -5.69
N GLN A 54 -1.78 33.01 -4.58
CA GLN A 54 -1.61 32.11 -3.44
C GLN A 54 -1.96 30.66 -3.77
N THR A 55 -3.02 30.46 -4.56
CA THR A 55 -3.41 29.13 -5.01
C THR A 55 -2.33 28.53 -5.93
N ASP A 56 -1.73 29.32 -6.81
CA ASP A 56 -0.63 28.91 -7.70
C ASP A 56 0.61 28.48 -6.89
N ASP A 57 1.02 29.30 -5.91
CA ASP A 57 2.13 28.99 -5.00
C ASP A 57 1.86 27.70 -4.20
N ASP A 58 0.62 27.49 -3.74
CA ASP A 58 0.22 26.29 -3.02
C ASP A 58 0.27 25.05 -3.94
N TYR A 59 -0.15 25.17 -5.20
CA TYR A 59 -0.03 24.11 -6.21
C TYR A 59 1.43 23.74 -6.47
N ASP A 60 2.30 24.73 -6.71
CA ASP A 60 3.73 24.51 -6.92
C ASP A 60 4.38 23.82 -5.71
N GLN A 61 4.00 24.23 -4.49
CA GLN A 61 4.49 23.61 -3.27
C GLN A 61 4.05 22.13 -3.17
N VAL A 62 2.81 21.81 -3.55
CA VAL A 62 2.31 20.43 -3.56
C VAL A 62 3.06 19.59 -4.59
N VAL A 63 3.30 20.11 -5.79
CA VAL A 63 4.06 19.41 -6.83
C VAL A 63 5.47 19.08 -6.35
N VAL A 64 6.19 20.04 -5.77
CA VAL A 64 7.53 19.82 -5.21
C VAL A 64 7.53 18.76 -4.11
N LYS A 65 6.51 18.75 -3.23
CA LYS A 65 6.38 17.74 -2.18
C LYS A 65 6.12 16.35 -2.76
N ILE A 66 5.31 16.24 -3.81
CA ILE A 66 5.03 14.97 -4.50
C ILE A 66 6.30 14.43 -5.15
N ASP A 67 7.05 15.27 -5.88
CA ASP A 67 8.30 14.88 -6.53
C ASP A 67 9.32 14.39 -5.50
N ARG A 68 9.47 15.13 -4.40
CA ARG A 68 10.34 14.72 -3.29
C ARG A 68 9.93 13.35 -2.72
N LEU A 69 8.64 13.13 -2.47
CA LEU A 69 8.15 11.85 -1.96
C LEU A 69 8.39 10.71 -2.96
N ALA A 70 8.24 10.98 -4.26
CA ALA A 70 8.47 10.01 -5.31
C ALA A 70 9.95 9.59 -5.38
N ASP A 71 10.88 10.54 -5.21
CA ASP A 71 12.32 10.26 -5.15
C ASP A 71 12.71 9.50 -3.88
N GLU A 72 12.15 9.87 -2.72
CA GLU A 72 12.35 9.14 -1.47
C GLU A 72 11.86 7.69 -1.57
N TYR A 73 10.68 7.47 -2.17
CA TYR A 73 10.12 6.13 -2.40
C TYR A 73 10.99 5.32 -3.36
N ARG A 74 11.44 5.91 -4.48
CA ARG A 74 12.34 5.27 -5.44
C ARG A 74 13.64 4.82 -4.77
N SER A 75 14.26 5.70 -3.98
CA SER A 75 15.46 5.37 -3.22
C SER A 75 15.21 4.22 -2.23
N HIS A 76 14.03 4.18 -1.60
CA HIS A 76 13.67 3.07 -0.71
C HIS A 76 13.61 1.74 -1.45
N VAL A 77 12.92 1.71 -2.60
CA VAL A 77 12.82 0.52 -3.45
C VAL A 77 14.20 0.02 -3.87
N GLU A 78 15.04 0.89 -4.45
CA GLU A 78 16.41 0.53 -4.90
C GLU A 78 17.26 -0.06 -3.77
N ARG A 79 17.14 0.47 -2.55
CA ARG A 79 17.84 -0.04 -1.37
C ARG A 79 17.34 -1.42 -0.97
N THR A 80 16.02 -1.64 -0.98
CA THR A 80 15.43 -2.95 -0.65
C THR A 80 15.81 -4.01 -1.67
N GLU A 81 15.80 -3.69 -2.96
CA GLU A 81 16.25 -4.60 -4.03
C GLU A 81 17.73 -4.94 -3.87
N SER A 82 18.57 -3.93 -3.56
CA SER A 82 19.99 -4.14 -3.28
C SER A 82 20.23 -5.05 -2.08
N GLN A 83 19.45 -4.90 -1.01
CA GLN A 83 19.52 -5.78 0.16
C GLN A 83 19.05 -7.20 -0.17
N MET A 84 17.98 -7.35 -0.96
CA MET A 84 17.48 -8.65 -1.38
C MET A 84 18.52 -9.39 -2.23
N ASN A 85 19.16 -8.71 -3.17
CA ASN A 85 20.21 -9.31 -4.00
C ASN A 85 21.39 -9.80 -3.17
N LYS A 86 21.84 -9.02 -2.19
CA LYS A 86 22.89 -9.44 -1.24
C LYS A 86 22.49 -10.70 -0.46
N LEU A 87 21.26 -10.77 0.05
CA LEU A 87 20.79 -11.94 0.77
C LEU A 87 20.72 -13.18 -0.15
N VAL A 88 20.32 -13.01 -1.42
CA VAL A 88 20.31 -14.10 -2.40
C VAL A 88 21.74 -14.61 -2.66
N GLU A 89 22.72 -13.70 -2.78
CA GLU A 89 24.14 -14.05 -2.91
C GLU A 89 24.68 -14.78 -1.68
N ASP A 90 24.42 -14.26 -0.48
CA ASP A 90 24.83 -14.87 0.79
C ASP A 90 24.23 -16.28 0.95
N ILE A 91 22.95 -16.46 0.62
CA ILE A 91 22.28 -17.77 0.62
C ILE A 91 22.95 -18.71 -0.38
N ALA A 92 23.33 -18.24 -1.57
CA ALA A 92 24.00 -19.06 -2.57
C ALA A 92 25.40 -19.51 -2.09
N ILE A 93 26.16 -18.62 -1.43
CA ILE A 93 27.45 -18.92 -0.83
C ILE A 93 27.29 -19.95 0.30
N LEU A 94 26.37 -19.70 1.24
CA LEU A 94 26.11 -20.61 2.36
C LEU A 94 25.69 -21.99 1.88
N ARG A 95 24.79 -22.07 0.89
CA ARG A 95 24.38 -23.34 0.27
C ARG A 95 25.57 -24.10 -0.32
N ARG A 96 26.49 -23.40 -1.01
CA ARG A 96 27.70 -24.02 -1.55
C ARG A 96 28.67 -24.47 -0.46
N ALA A 97 28.84 -23.68 0.60
CA ALA A 97 29.69 -24.06 1.73
C ALA A 97 29.14 -25.31 2.46
N VAL A 98 27.83 -25.37 2.67
CA VAL A 98 27.16 -26.55 3.24
C VAL A 98 27.30 -27.77 2.32
N ALA A 99 27.17 -27.62 1.01
CA ALA A 99 27.40 -28.72 0.06
C ALA A 99 28.89 -29.13 -0.02
N GLY A 100 29.81 -28.16 0.04
CA GLY A 100 31.26 -28.37 -0.07
C GLY A 100 31.90 -28.97 1.18
N THR A 101 31.36 -28.68 2.36
CA THR A 101 31.74 -29.39 3.61
C THR A 101 31.34 -30.86 3.59
N SER A 102 30.48 -31.29 2.67
CA SER A 102 30.16 -32.69 2.42
C SER A 102 31.17 -33.43 1.52
N LEU A 103 32.22 -32.77 1.01
CA LEU A 103 33.18 -33.36 0.05
C LEU A 103 34.53 -33.79 0.69
N GLY A 104 34.60 -33.89 2.01
CA GLY A 104 35.77 -34.35 2.75
C GLY A 104 35.71 -35.79 3.28
N GLY A 105 34.78 -36.62 2.81
CA GLY A 105 34.63 -37.99 3.27
C GLY A 105 33.96 -38.86 2.22
N THR A 106 34.77 -39.71 1.58
CA THR A 106 34.46 -41.01 0.98
C THR A 106 32.98 -41.43 1.00
N ASP A 107 32.41 -41.68 -0.18
CA ASP A 107 31.47 -42.78 -0.48
C ASP A 107 30.54 -43.27 0.65
N GLY A 108 29.87 -42.33 1.27
CA GLY A 108 28.94 -42.61 2.33
C GLY A 108 28.03 -41.43 2.38
N HIS A 109 26.82 -41.61 1.83
CA HIS A 109 25.70 -40.78 2.16
C HIS A 109 25.84 -40.28 3.61
N SER A 110 26.10 -38.99 3.80
CA SER A 110 25.78 -38.31 5.05
C SER A 110 24.25 -38.23 5.13
N LYS A 111 23.59 -39.39 5.06
CA LYS A 111 22.31 -39.63 5.69
C LYS A 111 22.58 -39.22 7.13
N LEU A 112 22.19 -38.00 7.50
CA LEU A 112 21.72 -37.73 8.84
C LEU A 112 20.98 -39.00 9.22
N LYS A 113 21.55 -39.81 10.11
CA LYS A 113 20.90 -41.03 10.57
C LYS A 113 19.72 -40.52 11.37
N ILE A 114 18.60 -40.32 10.70
CA ILE A 114 17.37 -39.90 11.32
C ILE A 114 17.05 -41.03 12.29
N PRO A 115 17.06 -40.76 13.60
CA PRO A 115 16.79 -41.78 14.59
C PRO A 115 15.45 -42.42 14.27
N GLU A 116 15.39 -43.75 14.29
CA GLU A 116 14.12 -44.45 14.12
C GLU A 116 13.15 -44.03 15.25
N PRO A 117 11.85 -43.89 14.95
CA PRO A 117 10.85 -43.58 15.95
C PRO A 117 10.80 -44.67 17.01
N LYS A 118 10.37 -44.30 18.22
CA LYS A 118 10.17 -45.30 19.28
C LYS A 118 9.03 -46.23 18.87
N PRO A 119 9.17 -47.56 19.07
CA PRO A 119 8.06 -48.49 18.90
C PRO A 119 6.86 -48.10 19.76
N PHE A 120 5.65 -48.39 19.28
CA PHE A 120 4.44 -48.12 20.04
C PHE A 120 4.40 -49.04 21.27
N VAL A 121 4.22 -48.46 22.46
CA VAL A 121 4.30 -49.20 23.74
C VAL A 121 2.96 -49.87 24.10
N GLY A 122 1.92 -49.70 23.27
CA GLY A 122 0.67 -50.43 23.44
C GLY A 122 -0.21 -49.96 24.60
N SER A 123 0.03 -48.77 25.14
CA SER A 123 -0.86 -48.25 26.18
C SER A 123 -2.24 -47.96 25.58
N ARG A 124 -3.29 -48.17 26.37
CA ARG A 124 -4.67 -47.80 25.99
C ARG A 124 -4.92 -46.30 26.19
N SER A 125 -3.93 -45.48 25.84
CA SER A 125 -3.98 -44.02 25.91
C SER A 125 -4.10 -43.45 24.50
N ALA A 126 -5.19 -42.73 24.23
CA ALA A 126 -5.36 -42.01 22.96
C ALA A 126 -4.20 -41.05 22.70
N LYS A 127 -3.59 -40.50 23.77
CA LYS A 127 -2.48 -39.56 23.67
C LYS A 127 -1.18 -40.21 23.18
N GLU A 128 -0.90 -41.44 23.60
CA GLU A 128 0.29 -42.14 23.15
C GLU A 128 0.16 -42.60 21.69
N LEU A 129 -1.04 -42.99 21.26
CA LEU A 129 -1.31 -43.30 19.86
C LEU A 129 -1.11 -42.06 18.97
N GLU A 130 -1.66 -40.91 19.40
CA GLU A 130 -1.48 -39.63 18.70
C GLU A 130 0.00 -39.25 18.59
N ASN A 131 0.76 -39.37 19.68
CA ASN A 131 2.19 -39.06 19.68
C ASN A 131 2.97 -40.00 18.74
N PHE A 132 2.67 -41.30 18.74
CA PHE A 132 3.30 -42.26 17.84
C PHE A 132 3.02 -41.94 16.37
N MET A 133 1.77 -41.67 16.02
CA MET A 133 1.41 -41.29 14.65
C MET A 133 2.13 -40.01 14.21
N TRP A 134 2.23 -39.03 15.10
CA TRP A 134 2.94 -37.79 14.84
C TRP A 134 4.44 -38.03 14.64
N ASP A 135 5.08 -38.83 15.50
CA ASP A 135 6.50 -39.21 15.39
C ASP A 135 6.79 -39.94 14.07
N MET A 136 5.91 -40.85 13.64
CA MET A 136 6.02 -41.55 12.35
C MET A 136 5.91 -40.59 11.17
N GLU A 137 4.97 -39.65 11.20
CA GLU A 137 4.79 -38.64 10.15
C GLU A 137 6.03 -37.76 10.01
N GLN A 138 6.60 -37.28 11.13
CA GLN A 138 7.82 -36.47 11.10
C GLN A 138 9.02 -37.28 10.61
N TYR A 139 9.13 -38.53 11.02
CA TYR A 139 10.19 -39.43 10.57
C TYR A 139 10.14 -39.66 9.06
N PHE A 140 8.98 -39.97 8.50
CA PHE A 140 8.85 -40.18 7.06
C PHE A 140 9.15 -38.93 6.24
N LYS A 141 8.73 -37.75 6.73
CA LYS A 141 9.07 -36.46 6.11
C LYS A 141 10.57 -36.19 6.14
N ALA A 142 11.22 -36.42 7.27
CA ALA A 142 12.66 -36.20 7.42
C ALA A 142 13.48 -37.21 6.59
N ALA A 143 13.04 -38.49 6.55
CA ALA A 143 13.78 -39.58 5.94
C ALA A 143 13.47 -39.80 4.45
N HIS A 144 12.55 -39.00 3.89
CA HIS A 144 12.09 -39.12 2.50
C HIS A 144 11.63 -40.54 2.12
N ILE A 145 10.96 -41.22 3.06
CA ILE A 145 10.50 -42.60 2.90
C ILE A 145 9.25 -42.62 2.00
N LYS A 146 9.24 -43.52 1.01
CA LYS A 146 8.12 -43.69 0.07
C LYS A 146 6.94 -44.39 0.73
N GLY A 147 5.71 -44.09 0.30
CA GLY A 147 4.46 -44.60 0.91
C GLY A 147 4.43 -46.11 1.17
N ASP A 148 4.92 -46.92 0.24
CA ASP A 148 4.93 -48.39 0.35
C ASP A 148 5.84 -48.87 1.51
N GLU A 149 6.94 -48.15 1.77
CA GLU A 149 7.86 -48.42 2.88
C GLU A 149 7.31 -47.88 4.21
N GLN A 150 6.52 -46.81 4.18
CA GLN A 150 5.92 -46.21 5.38
C GLN A 150 5.00 -47.20 6.12
N VAL A 151 4.15 -47.92 5.37
CA VAL A 151 3.25 -48.94 5.93
C VAL A 151 4.04 -50.08 6.56
N THR A 152 5.10 -50.53 5.89
CA THR A 152 5.97 -51.61 6.37
C THR A 152 6.68 -51.24 7.67
N ILE A 153 7.21 -50.02 7.77
CA ILE A 153 7.91 -49.53 8.97
C ILE A 153 6.93 -49.31 10.13
N THR A 154 5.74 -48.75 9.85
CA THR A 154 4.70 -48.53 10.87
C THR A 154 4.20 -49.86 11.42
N SER A 155 3.93 -50.84 10.57
CA SER A 155 3.51 -52.19 10.99
C SER A 155 4.59 -52.86 11.84
N ARG A 156 5.86 -52.80 11.43
CA ARG A 156 6.97 -53.39 12.20
C ARG A 156 7.09 -52.78 13.60
N LEU A 157 7.00 -51.45 13.72
CA LEU A 157 7.09 -50.74 15.01
C LEU A 157 5.84 -50.90 15.88
N TRP A 158 4.73 -51.34 15.27
CA TRP A 158 3.49 -51.72 15.95
C TRP A 158 3.58 -53.16 16.49
N ASP A 159 4.05 -54.10 15.68
CA ASP A 159 4.14 -55.53 16.02
C ASP A 159 5.25 -55.83 17.05
N ASP A 160 6.25 -54.95 17.16
CA ASP A 160 7.30 -54.97 18.20
C ASP A 160 6.73 -54.89 19.64
N GLN A 161 5.45 -54.52 19.78
CA GLN A 161 4.66 -54.59 21.02
C GLN A 161 4.25 -56.04 21.35
N GLU A 162 3.83 -56.81 20.35
CA GLU A 162 3.23 -58.14 20.52
C GLU A 162 4.27 -59.16 21.02
N VAL A 163 5.51 -59.03 20.56
CA VAL A 163 6.64 -59.87 21.00
C VAL A 163 7.09 -59.54 22.43
N ARG A 164 7.03 -58.27 22.85
CA ARG A 164 7.45 -57.85 24.21
C ARG A 164 6.41 -58.19 25.28
N GLN A 165 5.12 -58.14 24.98
CA GLN A 165 4.08 -58.53 25.93
C GLN A 165 4.00 -60.06 26.11
N ASN A 166 4.26 -60.85 25.07
CA ASN A 166 4.26 -62.31 25.14
C ASN A 166 5.54 -62.91 25.77
N SER A 167 6.62 -62.14 25.91
CA SER A 167 7.90 -62.60 26.51
C SER A 167 8.01 -62.29 28.01
N SER A 168 7.00 -61.69 28.63
CA SER A 168 6.96 -61.37 30.07
C SER A 168 5.88 -62.14 30.86
N GLN A 169 5.38 -63.24 30.29
CA GLN A 169 4.53 -64.24 30.96
C GLN A 169 5.28 -65.56 31.15
#